data_AF-A0A2K3JAI2-F1
#
_entry.id   AF-A0A2K3JAI2-F1
#
_cell.length_a   1.000
_cell.length_b   1.000
_cell.length_c   1.000
_cell.angle_alpha   90.00
_cell.angle_beta   90.00
_cell.angle_gamma   90.00
#
_symmetry.space_group_name_H-M   'P 1'
#
loop_
_entity.id
_entity.type
_entity.pdbx_description
1 polymer ?
#
loop_
_entity_poly.entity_id
_entity_poly.type
_entity_poly.pdbx_seq_one_letter_code
_entity_poly.pdbx_strand_id
1 'polypeptide(L)' 'METFDALGNPIKVGDYVFYAKSSQSDDGLYEAKVEAILYEGALKLRNIKTGRLSIKTKFASEVVNITPLKDALPELFI' A
#
# COMPACT_ATOMS: atom_id res chain seq x y z
N MET A 1 -16.31 -5.75 4.65
CA MET A 1 -15.51 -6.66 3.80
C MET A 1 -14.07 -6.48 4.22
N GLU A 2 -13.41 -7.55 4.65
CA GLU A 2 -12.00 -7.49 5.04
C GLU A 2 -11.13 -7.74 3.80
N THR A 3 -10.03 -7.01 3.71
CA THR A 3 -9.11 -7.03 2.58
C THR A 3 -7.73 -7.39 3.09
N PHE A 4 -6.99 -8.26 2.40
CA PHE A 4 -5.71 -8.80 2.88
C PHE A 4 -4.62 -8.68 1.82
N ASP A 5 -3.37 -8.45 2.23
CA ASP A 5 -2.21 -8.56 1.34
C ASP A 5 -1.86 -10.04 1.03
N ALA A 6 -0.86 -10.26 0.17
CA ALA A 6 -0.37 -11.60 -0.18
C ALA A 6 0.16 -12.41 1.01
N LEU A 7 0.52 -11.76 2.12
CA LEU A 7 1.06 -12.40 3.32
C LEU A 7 -0.04 -12.73 4.34
N GLY A 8 -1.30 -12.40 4.04
CA GLY A 8 -2.43 -12.61 4.93
C GLY A 8 -2.60 -11.52 5.98
N ASN A 9 -1.89 -10.38 5.86
CA ASN A 9 -2.09 -9.26 6.77
C ASN A 9 -3.35 -8.47 6.37
N PRO A 10 -4.23 -8.12 7.32
CA PRO A 10 -5.38 -7.29 7.03
C PRO A 10 -4.94 -5.89 6.59
N ILE A 11 -5.61 -5.31 5.59
CA ILE A 11 -5.40 -3.95 5.11
C ILE A 11 -6.61 -3.10 5.50
N LYS A 12 -6.36 -1.97 6.16
CA LYS A 12 -7.36 -1.01 6.61
C LYS A 12 -7.05 0.39 6.10
N VAL A 13 -8.07 1.26 6.12
CA VAL A 13 -7.88 2.69 5.86
C VAL A 13 -6.96 3.26 6.94
N GLY A 14 -5.94 4.01 6.54
CA GLY A 14 -4.91 4.56 7.41
C GLY A 14 -3.62 3.76 7.43
N ASP A 15 -3.63 2.51 6.97
CA ASP A 15 -2.44 1.65 6.96
C ASP A 15 -1.36 2.19 6.02
N TYR A 16 -0.11 1.96 6.40
CA TYR A 16 1.04 2.15 5.53
C TYR A 16 1.26 0.87 4.73
N VAL A 17 1.49 1.03 3.43
CA VAL A 17 1.72 -0.07 2.51
C VAL A 17 2.91 0.23 1.62
N PHE A 18 3.63 -0.80 1.21
CA PHE A 18 4.44 -0.72 0.00
C PHE A 18 3.62 -1.19 -1.18
N TYR A 19 3.77 -0.51 -2.31
CA TYR A 19 3.24 -1.00 -3.58
C TYR A 19 4.30 -0.95 -4.67
N ALA A 20 4.30 -1.98 -5.52
CA ALA A 20 5.07 -1.98 -6.73
C ALA A 20 4.34 -1.19 -7.82
N LYS A 21 5.07 -0.34 -8.53
CA LYS A 21 4.64 0.22 -9.81
C LYS A 21 5.65 -0.21 -10.85
N SER A 22 5.18 -0.96 -11.84
CA SER A 22 5.94 -1.21 -13.05
C SER A 22 5.39 -0.35 -14.17
N SER A 23 6.26 0.43 -14.80
CA SER A 23 5.94 1.30 -15.93
C SER A 23 7.15 1.42 -16.83
N GLN A 24 6.94 1.74 -18.11
CA GLN A 24 8.03 1.86 -19.10
C GLN A 24 9.15 2.83 -18.67
N SER A 25 8.87 3.75 -17.74
CA SER A 25 9.79 4.79 -17.28
C SER A 25 10.31 4.60 -15.85
N ASP A 26 9.69 3.71 -15.06
CA ASP A 26 9.96 3.62 -13.62
C ASP A 26 9.41 2.29 -13.08
N ASP A 27 10.33 1.43 -12.65
CA ASP A 27 10.06 0.20 -11.91
C ASP A 27 10.58 0.40 -10.48
N GLY A 28 9.67 0.52 -9.53
CA GLY A 28 10.03 0.86 -8.16
C GLY A 28 9.04 0.36 -7.12
N LEU A 29 9.54 0.26 -5.88
CA LEU A 29 8.73 0.07 -4.69
C LEU A 29 8.47 1.44 -4.06
N TYR A 30 7.22 1.73 -3.74
CA TYR A 30 6.85 3.02 -3.18
C TYR A 30 6.06 2.85 -1.91
N GLU A 31 6.37 3.70 -0.93
CA GLU A 31 5.57 3.82 0.28
C GLU A 31 4.32 4.64 0.01
N ALA A 32 3.18 4.13 0.48
CA ALA A 32 1.91 4.83 0.45
C ALA A 32 1.10 4.62 1.73
N LYS A 33 0.10 5.48 1.91
CA LYS A 33 -0.96 5.33 2.90
C LYS A 33 -2.27 4.96 2.23
N VAL A 34 -3.03 4.05 2.81
CA VAL A 34 -4.38 3.69 2.35
C VAL A 34 -5.35 4.81 2.73
N GLU A 35 -5.91 5.49 1.74
CA GLU A 35 -6.89 6.57 1.93
C GLU A 35 -8.32 6.05 1.90
N ALA A 36 -8.60 5.04 1.07
CA ALA A 36 -9.91 4.41 0.98
C ALA A 36 -9.80 2.99 0.44
N ILE A 37 -10.75 2.15 0.86
CA ILE A 37 -11.02 0.84 0.27
C ILE A 37 -12.32 0.99 -0.51
N LEU A 38 -12.25 0.81 -1.83
CA LEU A 38 -13.35 1.00 -2.76
C LEU A 38 -14.17 -0.29 -2.92
N TYR A 39 -15.35 -0.16 -3.52
CA TYR A 39 -16.15 -1.32 -3.95
C TYR A 39 -15.31 -2.23 -4.85
N GLU A 40 -15.56 -3.54 -4.76
CA GLU A 40 -14.79 -4.60 -5.45
C GLU A 40 -13.35 -4.80 -4.91
N GLY A 41 -13.00 -4.17 -3.78
CA GLY A 41 -11.73 -4.39 -3.09
C GLY A 41 -10.57 -3.56 -3.63
N ALA A 42 -10.80 -2.60 -4.53
CA ALA A 42 -9.73 -1.73 -5.00
C ALA A 42 -9.23 -0.78 -3.89
N LEU A 43 -7.93 -0.50 -3.85
CA LEU A 43 -7.31 0.39 -2.87
C LEU A 43 -6.99 1.75 -3.47
N LYS A 44 -7.41 2.83 -2.79
CA LYS A 44 -6.95 4.18 -3.07
C LYS A 44 -5.76 4.50 -2.16
N LEU A 45 -4.59 4.69 -2.76
CA LEU A 45 -3.32 4.87 -2.08
C LEU A 45 -2.78 6.28 -2.30
N ARG A 46 -2.23 6.92 -1.25
CA ARG A 46 -1.48 8.17 -1.34
C ARG A 46 0.01 7.91 -1.16
N ASN A 47 0.79 8.17 -2.19
CA ASN A 47 2.24 8.04 -2.14
C ASN A 47 2.85 9.03 -1.13
N ILE A 48 3.64 8.55 -0.17
CA ILE A 48 4.18 9.37 0.92
C ILE A 48 5.18 10.41 0.41
N LYS A 49 6.01 10.05 -0.56
CA LYS A 49 7.07 10.93 -1.09
C LYS A 49 6.52 12.03 -2.01
N THR A 50 5.54 11.70 -2.84
CA THR A 50 5.07 12.59 -3.92
C THR A 50 3.69 13.20 -3.67
N GLY A 51 2.96 12.72 -2.65
CA GLY A 51 1.58 13.11 -2.37
C GLY A 51 0.55 12.65 -3.41
N ARG A 52 0.98 12.01 -4.50
CA ARG A 52 0.11 11.57 -5.61
C ARG A 52 -0.80 10.42 -5.18
N LEU A 53 -2.03 10.44 -5.69
CA LEU A 53 -3.01 9.38 -5.49
C LEU A 53 -2.91 8.35 -6.60
N SER A 54 -3.04 7.07 -6.23
CA SER A 54 -3.09 5.93 -7.15
C SER A 54 -4.25 5.00 -6.76
N ILE A 55 -4.85 4.33 -7.73
CA ILE A 55 -5.86 3.29 -7.50
C ILE A 55 -5.28 1.95 -7.93
N LYS A 56 -5.35 0.95 -7.03
CA LYS A 56 -4.88 -0.42 -7.27
C LYS A 56 -6.05 -1.40 -7.19
N THR A 57 -6.42 -1.97 -8.33
CA THR A 57 -7.54 -2.93 -8.45
C THR A 57 -7.10 -4.38 -8.28
N LYS A 58 -5.84 -4.73 -8.60
CA LYS A 58 -5.21 -6.04 -8.36
C LYS A 58 -4.19 -5.96 -7.23
N PHE A 59 -4.62 -5.48 -6.06
CA PHE A 59 -3.69 -5.08 -5.00
C PHE A 59 -3.07 -6.27 -4.24
N ALA A 60 -3.74 -7.42 -4.14
CA ALA A 60 -3.29 -8.52 -3.28
C ALA A 60 -1.85 -8.98 -3.59
N SER A 61 -1.44 -8.99 -4.87
CA SER A 61 -0.08 -9.36 -5.30
C SER A 61 0.88 -8.17 -5.43
N GLU A 62 0.39 -6.93 -5.32
CA GLU A 62 1.16 -5.72 -5.61
C GLU A 62 1.35 -4.81 -4.40
N VAL A 63 0.61 -5.06 -3.33
CA VAL A 63 0.54 -4.23 -2.13
C VAL A 63 0.80 -5.10 -0.91
N VAL A 64 1.72 -4.68 -0.05
CA VAL A 64 2.06 -5.35 1.21
C VAL A 64 1.83 -4.38 2.35
N ASN A 65 1.12 -4.83 3.40
CA ASN A 65 0.93 -4.03 4.60
C ASN A 65 2.23 -3.99 5.40
N ILE A 66 2.75 -2.78 5.60
CA ILE A 66 3.96 -2.54 6.39
C ILE A 66 3.69 -1.85 7.71
N THR A 67 2.42 -1.57 8.03
CA THR A 67 2.04 -0.96 9.31
C THR A 67 2.60 -1.74 10.50
N PRO A 68 2.48 -3.08 10.57
CA PRO A 68 3.08 -3.84 11.67
C PRO A 68 4.60 -3.68 11.77
N LEU A 69 5.29 -3.60 10.61
CA LEU A 69 6.74 -3.41 10.57
C LEU A 69 7.13 -1.99 10.99
N LYS A 70 6.37 -0.99 10.57
CA LYS A 70 6.59 0.43 10.89
C LYS A 70 6.29 0.75 12.34
N ASP A 71 5.30 0.07 12.93
CA ASP A 71 4.98 0.18 14.35
C ASP A 71 6.03 -0.52 15.21
N ALA A 72 6.54 -1.68 14.78
CA ALA A 72 7.54 -2.44 15.53
C ALA A 72 8.96 -1.88 15.39
N LEU A 73 9.33 -1.39 14.20
CA LEU A 73 10.68 -0.94 13.83
C LEU A 73 10.61 0.41 13.08
N PRO A 74 10.16 1.49 13.73
CA PRO A 74 10.02 2.80 13.10
C PRO A 74 11.34 3.35 12.52
N GLU A 75 12.48 2.92 13.07
CA GLU A 75 13.81 3.33 12.64
C GLU A 75 14.22 2.86 11.24
N LEU A 76 13.48 1.92 10.64
CA LEU A 76 13.71 1.48 9.26
C LEU A 76 13.12 2.44 8.21
N PHE A 77 12.40 3.50 8.64
CA PHE A 77 11.60 4.36 7.78
C PHE A 77 11.95 5.87 7.91
N ILE A 78 13.15 6.19 8.40
CA ILE A 78 13.65 7.57 8.62
C ILE A 78 14.43 8.09 7.40
#